data_AF-A0A950AAK3-F1
#
_entry.id   AF-A0A950AAK3-F1
#
_cell.length_a   1.000
_cell.length_b   1.000
_cell.length_c   1.000
_cell.angle_alpha   90.00
_cell.angle_beta   90.00
_cell.angle_gamma   90.00
#
_symmetry.space_group_name_H-M   'P 1'
#
loop_
_entity.id
_entity.type
_entity.pdbx_description
1 polymer ?
#
loop_
_entity_poly.entity_id
_entity_poly.type
_entity_poly.pdbx_seq_one_letter_code
_entity_poly.pdbx_strand_id
1 'polypeptide(L)'
;DRCYHSTAVLLPDGRVFSGGGGEYAPSNGVSNPPEDTHPNAQLFSPPYLFKGARPKITKIPPHVVHGEKFSVETPDANAISEVTLLRLGSVTHSFDQNQRINFLDFQTGANQLTVTSPPNGNVCPPGHYMLFILNHQKVPSEAMIVQIAATAAVINVAAAVSPLRILAADVRTPAEQDAALDKQEKQPAIEVGVTPTCPYGISACWGGAYEALSRLHGVRRVKLVPNERDSTAYVYLEQEGLPDLELWLREFAKIANGSHYLRVVEVTVTGVLEIRQLGNLVMRGADNRPPLFLEAMEPADKIQWDAVTASTKALEPAEQTAYSDLLERVKRAGGSLIGTVTGPLQKSGNEYVLEVRRFSIS
;
A
#
# COMPACT_ATOMS: atom_id res chain seq x y z
N ASP A 1 -25.07 -11.19 6.59
CA ASP A 1 -24.04 -11.54 5.60
C ASP A 1 -22.65 -11.28 6.14
N ARG A 2 -21.61 -11.85 5.51
CA ARG A 2 -20.20 -11.62 5.85
C ARG A 2 -19.61 -10.62 4.86
N CYS A 3 -19.66 -9.34 5.20
CA CYS A 3 -19.24 -8.24 4.33
C CYS A 3 -17.88 -7.68 4.77
N TYR A 4 -17.74 -6.36 4.82
CA TYR A 4 -16.53 -5.68 5.27
C TYR A 4 -16.09 -6.12 6.67
N HIS A 5 -14.78 -6.19 6.94
CA HIS A 5 -14.18 -6.76 8.16
C HIS A 5 -14.56 -8.21 8.52
N SER A 6 -15.14 -8.97 7.59
CA SER A 6 -15.29 -10.41 7.79
C SER A 6 -13.99 -11.17 7.50
N THR A 7 -13.93 -12.40 8.00
CA THR A 7 -12.81 -13.32 7.85
C THR A 7 -13.31 -14.73 7.54
N ALA A 8 -12.55 -15.45 6.73
CA ALA A 8 -12.73 -16.88 6.51
C ALA A 8 -11.37 -17.59 6.55
N VAL A 9 -11.24 -18.64 7.38
CA VAL A 9 -9.96 -19.35 7.59
C VAL A 9 -10.19 -20.85 7.64
N LEU A 10 -9.36 -21.62 6.93
CA LEU A 10 -9.34 -23.08 7.02
C LEU A 10 -8.77 -23.54 8.37
N LEU A 11 -9.46 -24.47 9.03
CA LEU A 11 -9.04 -25.07 10.29
C LEU A 11 -8.34 -26.43 10.07
N PRO A 12 -7.49 -26.88 11.02
CA PRO A 12 -6.81 -28.18 10.93
C PRO A 12 -7.74 -29.38 10.83
N ASP A 13 -8.98 -29.27 11.32
CA ASP A 13 -9.97 -30.33 11.21
C ASP A 13 -10.69 -30.37 9.85
N GLY A 14 -10.31 -29.51 8.89
CA GLY A 14 -10.91 -29.42 7.57
C GLY A 14 -12.22 -28.66 7.53
N ARG A 15 -12.66 -27.98 8.60
CA ARG A 15 -13.76 -27.02 8.53
C ARG A 15 -13.25 -25.63 8.16
N VAL A 16 -14.16 -24.75 7.73
CA VAL A 16 -13.85 -23.34 7.48
C VAL A 16 -14.53 -22.48 8.52
N PHE A 17 -13.75 -21.74 9.28
CA PHE A 17 -14.24 -20.67 10.14
C PHE A 17 -14.73 -19.52 9.27
N SER A 18 -15.91 -18.97 9.54
CA SER A 18 -16.42 -17.74 8.96
C SER A 18 -17.00 -16.85 10.05
N GLY A 19 -16.41 -15.66 10.23
CA GLY A 19 -16.73 -14.78 11.35
C GLY A 19 -16.51 -13.31 11.01
N GLY A 20 -16.89 -12.44 11.95
CA GLY A 20 -16.75 -10.99 11.80
C GLY A 20 -17.72 -10.38 10.78
N GLY A 21 -17.52 -9.09 10.53
CA GLY A 21 -18.43 -8.26 9.75
C GLY A 21 -18.71 -6.93 10.46
N GLY A 22 -18.70 -5.84 9.71
CA GLY A 22 -19.02 -4.50 10.21
C GLY A 22 -17.80 -3.71 10.64
N GLU A 23 -17.91 -3.09 11.81
CA GLU A 23 -16.87 -2.26 12.44
C GLU A 23 -16.28 -1.17 11.53
N TYR A 24 -17.12 -0.53 10.71
CA TYR A 24 -16.67 0.46 9.73
C TYR A 24 -16.57 1.90 10.28
N ALA A 25 -17.03 2.12 11.52
CA ALA A 25 -17.13 3.41 12.20
C ALA A 25 -16.01 4.38 11.81
N PRO A 26 -16.30 5.36 10.92
CA PRO A 26 -15.32 6.35 10.54
C PRO A 26 -15.04 7.25 11.75
N SER A 27 -13.82 7.19 12.28
CA SER A 27 -13.05 8.13 13.14
C SER A 27 -13.73 9.04 14.20
N ASN A 28 -15.05 8.99 14.39
CA ASN A 28 -15.83 10.04 15.05
C ASN A 28 -16.36 9.57 16.42
N GLY A 29 -15.89 8.42 16.91
CA GLY A 29 -16.32 7.83 18.19
C GLY A 29 -17.76 7.32 18.21
N VAL A 30 -18.42 7.24 17.05
CA VAL A 30 -19.77 6.68 16.92
C VAL A 30 -19.66 5.18 16.79
N SER A 31 -20.30 4.43 17.70
CA SER A 31 -20.41 2.98 17.59
C SER A 31 -21.14 2.57 16.31
N ASN A 32 -20.75 1.45 15.72
CA ASN A 32 -21.47 0.91 14.57
C ASN A 32 -22.92 0.56 14.95
N PRO A 33 -23.86 0.67 13.99
CA PRO A 33 -25.20 0.13 14.19
C PRO A 33 -25.12 -1.35 14.60
N PRO A 34 -25.89 -1.79 15.63
CA PRO A 34 -25.85 -3.18 16.11
C PRO A 34 -26.11 -4.22 15.02
N GLU A 35 -26.89 -3.86 14.00
CA GLU A 35 -27.17 -4.68 12.82
C GLU A 35 -25.94 -4.90 11.92
N ASP A 36 -24.95 -4.00 11.96
CA ASP A 36 -23.73 -4.10 11.16
C ASP A 36 -22.60 -4.77 11.96
N THR A 37 -22.61 -4.72 13.29
CA THR A 37 -21.62 -5.41 14.13
C THR A 37 -21.93 -6.90 14.23
N HIS A 38 -21.03 -7.74 13.70
CA HIS A 38 -21.18 -9.20 13.69
C HIS A 38 -20.12 -9.91 14.55
N PRO A 39 -20.27 -9.96 15.88
CA PRO A 39 -19.33 -10.59 16.81
C PRO A 39 -19.48 -12.13 16.84
N ASN A 40 -20.21 -12.70 15.88
CA ASN A 40 -20.51 -14.12 15.81
C ASN A 40 -19.61 -14.82 14.79
N ALA A 41 -19.59 -16.15 14.86
CA ALA A 41 -18.89 -16.99 13.90
C ALA A 41 -19.68 -18.27 13.63
N GLN A 42 -19.39 -18.89 12.50
CA GLN A 42 -19.93 -20.18 12.10
C GLN A 42 -18.79 -21.04 11.55
N LEU A 43 -18.93 -22.36 11.72
CA LEU A 43 -18.02 -23.34 11.13
C LEU A 43 -18.73 -24.04 9.98
N PHE A 44 -18.26 -23.79 8.75
CA PHE A 44 -18.72 -24.51 7.59
C PHE A 44 -18.03 -25.87 7.54
N SER A 45 -18.83 -26.94 7.51
CA SER A 45 -18.35 -28.31 7.31
C SER A 45 -18.53 -28.68 5.84
N PRO A 46 -17.44 -28.78 5.05
CA PRO A 46 -17.58 -29.02 3.62
C PRO A 46 -18.08 -30.45 3.31
N PRO A 47 -18.64 -30.70 2.11
CA PRO A 47 -19.22 -32.00 1.75
C PRO A 47 -18.29 -33.21 1.95
N TYR A 48 -16.97 -33.04 1.86
CA TYR A 48 -16.02 -34.14 2.06
C TYR A 48 -16.08 -34.74 3.48
N LEU A 49 -16.52 -33.99 4.49
CA LEU A 49 -16.62 -34.51 5.87
C LEU A 49 -17.80 -35.48 6.05
N PHE A 50 -18.67 -35.58 5.05
CA PHE A 50 -19.85 -36.45 5.06
C PHE A 50 -19.69 -37.66 4.13
N LYS A 51 -18.51 -37.86 3.52
CA LYS A 51 -18.23 -38.94 2.55
C LYS A 51 -17.67 -40.23 3.16
N GLY A 52 -17.62 -40.33 4.49
CA GLY A 52 -17.19 -41.53 5.21
C GLY A 52 -16.01 -41.28 6.16
N ALA A 53 -15.31 -42.35 6.51
CA ALA A 53 -14.21 -42.30 7.46
C ALA A 53 -13.02 -41.48 6.93
N ARG A 54 -12.41 -40.70 7.82
CA ARG A 54 -11.22 -39.89 7.54
C ARG A 54 -9.95 -40.73 7.77
N PRO A 55 -8.93 -40.63 6.91
CA PRO A 55 -7.63 -41.22 7.20
C PRO A 55 -6.98 -40.54 8.41
N LYS A 56 -6.08 -41.25 9.11
CA LYS A 56 -5.39 -40.73 10.31
C LYS A 56 -3.90 -40.57 10.07
N ILE A 57 -3.35 -39.41 10.44
CA ILE A 57 -1.92 -39.22 10.61
C ILE A 57 -1.59 -39.57 12.07
N THR A 58 -0.62 -40.44 12.31
CA THR A 58 -0.18 -40.77 13.67
C THR A 58 1.05 -39.98 14.07
N LYS A 59 1.94 -39.68 13.13
CA LYS A 59 3.17 -38.94 13.40
C LYS A 59 3.76 -38.32 12.13
N ILE A 60 4.37 -37.16 12.30
CA ILE A 60 5.21 -36.48 11.31
C ILE A 60 6.45 -35.91 12.02
N PRO A 61 7.55 -35.62 11.31
CA PRO A 61 8.61 -34.80 11.88
C PRO A 61 8.11 -33.36 12.15
N PRO A 62 8.63 -32.68 13.18
CA PRO A 62 8.24 -31.29 13.49
C PRO A 62 8.78 -30.29 12.45
N HIS A 63 9.89 -30.61 11.80
CA HIS A 63 10.55 -29.78 10.81
C HIS A 63 10.90 -30.60 9.57
N VAL A 64 10.76 -29.99 8.39
CA VAL A 64 11.14 -30.57 7.10
C VAL A 64 11.92 -29.53 6.31
N VAL A 65 13.02 -29.94 5.68
CA VAL A 65 13.83 -29.10 4.81
C VAL A 65 13.36 -29.25 3.36
N HIS A 66 13.50 -28.21 2.55
CA HIS A 66 13.19 -28.27 1.12
C HIS A 66 13.94 -29.38 0.39
N GLY A 67 13.27 -30.03 -0.56
CA GLY A 67 13.83 -31.08 -1.41
C GLY A 67 14.11 -32.42 -0.71
N GLU A 68 14.00 -32.49 0.62
CA GLU A 68 14.19 -33.74 1.36
C GLU A 68 12.94 -34.63 1.33
N LYS A 69 13.16 -35.93 1.54
CA LYS A 69 12.08 -36.88 1.80
C LYS A 69 11.85 -37.00 3.30
N PHE A 70 10.59 -37.13 3.70
CA PHE A 70 10.22 -37.30 5.10
C PHE A 70 9.11 -38.35 5.26
N SER A 71 9.01 -38.91 6.47
CA SER A 71 8.01 -39.93 6.79
C SER A 71 6.74 -39.32 7.36
N VAL A 72 5.59 -39.75 6.85
CA VAL A 72 4.26 -39.50 7.42
C VAL A 72 3.70 -40.85 7.86
N GLU A 73 3.64 -41.10 9.16
CA GLU A 73 3.12 -42.36 9.71
C GLU A 73 1.59 -42.35 9.66
N THR A 74 1.00 -43.42 9.14
CA THR A 74 -0.45 -43.59 9.01
C THR A 74 -0.81 -45.06 8.88
N PRO A 75 -1.86 -45.55 9.58
CA PRO A 75 -2.37 -46.91 9.37
C PRO A 75 -3.09 -47.06 8.02
N ASP A 76 -3.40 -45.97 7.35
CA ASP A 76 -4.25 -45.93 6.15
C ASP A 76 -3.42 -45.78 4.85
N ALA A 77 -2.12 -46.07 4.88
CA ALA A 77 -1.17 -45.73 3.82
C ALA A 77 -1.62 -46.14 2.41
N ASN A 78 -2.15 -47.36 2.26
CA ASN A 78 -2.62 -47.88 0.96
C ASN A 78 -3.93 -47.24 0.45
N ALA A 79 -4.63 -46.48 1.29
CA ALA A 79 -5.87 -45.81 0.92
C ALA A 79 -5.65 -44.33 0.52
N ILE A 80 -4.42 -43.81 0.64
CA ILE A 80 -4.10 -42.41 0.40
C ILE A 80 -3.88 -42.15 -1.09
N SER A 81 -4.57 -41.13 -1.60
CA SER A 81 -4.44 -40.67 -2.99
C SER A 81 -3.69 -39.35 -3.14
N GLU A 82 -3.55 -38.58 -2.06
CA GLU A 82 -2.97 -37.25 -2.11
C GLU A 82 -2.38 -36.83 -0.76
N VAL A 83 -1.26 -36.12 -0.80
CA VAL A 83 -0.65 -35.45 0.36
C VAL A 83 -0.49 -33.98 0.02
N THR A 84 -0.93 -33.09 0.92
CA THR A 84 -0.87 -31.64 0.70
C THR A 84 -0.23 -30.92 1.86
N LEU A 85 0.49 -29.83 1.54
CA LEU A 85 0.92 -28.80 2.49
C LEU A 85 0.18 -27.51 2.21
N LEU A 86 -0.62 -27.06 3.17
CA LEU A 86 -1.39 -25.83 3.09
C LEU A 86 -0.88 -24.84 4.14
N ARG A 87 -0.33 -23.70 3.70
CA ARG A 87 0.26 -22.71 4.62
C ARG A 87 -0.82 -22.13 5.53
N LEU A 88 -0.52 -21.95 6.82
CA LEU A 88 -1.44 -21.30 7.75
C LEU A 88 -1.83 -19.91 7.21
N GLY A 89 -3.14 -19.69 7.06
CA GLY A 89 -3.71 -18.43 6.56
C GLY A 89 -3.66 -17.32 7.60
N SER A 90 -3.61 -16.09 7.13
CA SER A 90 -3.80 -14.88 7.95
C SER A 90 -4.53 -13.88 7.08
N VAL A 91 -5.79 -13.62 7.44
CA VAL A 91 -6.71 -12.89 6.59
C VAL A 91 -7.29 -11.70 7.34
N THR A 92 -7.31 -10.56 6.65
CA THR A 92 -8.08 -9.38 7.04
C THR A 92 -8.47 -8.63 5.77
N HIS A 93 -9.59 -7.91 5.76
CA HIS A 93 -9.99 -7.09 4.62
C HIS A 93 -10.04 -7.85 3.28
N SER A 94 -10.50 -9.10 3.31
CA SER A 94 -10.54 -10.01 2.15
C SER A 94 -9.16 -10.34 1.55
N PHE A 95 -8.09 -10.14 2.31
CA PHE A 95 -6.71 -10.28 1.85
C PHE A 95 -5.94 -11.30 2.69
N ASP A 96 -5.45 -12.36 2.04
CA ASP A 96 -4.57 -13.39 2.63
C ASP A 96 -3.40 -13.66 1.67
N GLN A 97 -2.19 -13.22 2.04
CA GLN A 97 -0.97 -13.49 1.27
C GLN A 97 -0.27 -14.79 1.68
N ASN A 98 -0.71 -15.41 2.78
CA ASN A 98 -0.09 -16.62 3.29
C ASN A 98 -0.64 -17.85 2.60
N GLN A 99 -1.97 -18.02 2.60
CA GLN A 99 -2.62 -19.26 2.18
C GLN A 99 -2.19 -19.67 0.77
N ARG A 100 -1.61 -20.87 0.69
CA ARG A 100 -1.17 -21.51 -0.54
C ARG A 100 -1.10 -23.01 -0.31
N ILE A 101 -1.33 -23.78 -1.35
CA ILE A 101 -1.34 -25.24 -1.29
C ILE A 101 -0.24 -25.81 -2.19
N ASN A 102 0.47 -26.81 -1.68
CA ASN A 102 1.42 -27.63 -2.43
C ASN A 102 0.92 -29.07 -2.42
N PHE A 103 0.88 -29.70 -3.58
CA PHE A 103 0.61 -31.13 -3.73
C PHE A 103 1.95 -31.86 -3.76
N LEU A 104 2.11 -32.88 -2.92
CA LEU A 104 3.39 -33.53 -2.72
C LEU A 104 3.41 -34.93 -3.34
N ASP A 105 4.53 -35.26 -3.97
CA ASP A 105 4.81 -36.63 -4.39
C ASP A 105 5.09 -37.52 -3.19
N PHE A 106 4.59 -38.75 -3.21
CA PHE A 106 4.81 -39.70 -2.14
C PHE A 106 4.86 -41.15 -2.63
N GLN A 107 5.43 -42.01 -1.80
CA GLN A 107 5.46 -43.46 -1.99
C GLN A 107 4.81 -44.14 -0.78
N THR A 108 3.98 -45.15 -1.04
CA THR A 108 3.28 -45.91 0.01
C THR A 108 4.18 -47.01 0.58
N GLY A 109 4.28 -47.08 1.91
CA GLY A 109 4.85 -48.21 2.66
C GLY A 109 3.77 -48.94 3.46
N ALA A 110 4.17 -49.83 4.38
CA ALA A 110 3.21 -50.64 5.15
C ALA A 110 2.29 -49.78 6.06
N ASN A 111 2.87 -48.91 6.89
CA ASN A 111 2.16 -48.01 7.82
C ASN A 111 2.69 -46.56 7.74
N GLN A 112 3.19 -46.17 6.58
CA GLN A 112 3.76 -44.84 6.36
C GLN A 112 3.70 -44.43 4.89
N LEU A 113 3.80 -43.13 4.65
CA LEU A 113 4.10 -42.55 3.37
C LEU A 113 5.51 -41.93 3.43
N THR A 114 6.32 -42.18 2.40
CA THR A 114 7.56 -41.43 2.17
C THR A 114 7.24 -40.28 1.23
N VAL A 115 7.17 -39.07 1.76
CA VAL A 115 6.73 -37.85 1.08
C VAL A 115 7.93 -37.00 0.67
N THR A 116 7.90 -36.39 -0.51
CA THR A 116 8.94 -35.48 -1.00
C THR A 116 8.53 -34.03 -0.73
N SER A 117 9.37 -33.30 0.00
CA SER A 117 9.19 -31.88 0.31
C SER A 117 9.32 -31.01 -0.95
N PRO A 118 8.62 -29.86 -1.04
CA PRO A 118 8.80 -28.92 -2.15
C PRO A 118 10.27 -28.51 -2.34
N PRO A 119 10.69 -28.21 -3.57
CA PRO A 119 12.12 -28.10 -3.90
C PRO A 119 12.80 -26.85 -3.35
N ASN A 120 12.06 -25.76 -3.09
CA ASN A 120 12.64 -24.49 -2.62
C ASN A 120 11.59 -23.53 -2.05
N GLY A 121 12.09 -22.44 -1.44
CA GLY A 121 11.32 -21.36 -0.85
C GLY A 121 10.50 -20.49 -1.83
N ASN A 122 10.78 -20.53 -3.13
CA ASN A 122 9.98 -19.77 -4.10
C ASN A 122 8.61 -20.42 -4.33
N VAL A 123 8.55 -21.75 -4.27
CA VAL A 123 7.31 -22.53 -4.40
C VAL A 123 6.62 -22.70 -3.05
N CYS A 124 7.39 -23.00 -2.01
CA CYS A 124 6.89 -23.22 -0.65
C CYS A 124 7.75 -22.41 0.34
N PRO A 125 7.42 -21.13 0.61
CA PRO A 125 8.27 -20.32 1.48
C PRO A 125 8.35 -20.91 2.90
N PRO A 126 9.47 -20.72 3.61
CA PRO A 126 9.61 -21.20 4.98
C PRO A 126 8.47 -20.74 5.89
N GLY A 127 8.03 -21.62 6.81
CA GLY A 127 6.93 -21.31 7.72
C GLY A 127 6.15 -22.56 8.17
N HIS A 128 5.00 -22.35 8.78
CA HIS A 128 4.13 -23.41 9.29
C HIS A 128 3.03 -23.77 8.28
N TYR A 129 2.81 -25.06 8.12
CA TYR A 129 1.88 -25.65 7.16
C TYR A 129 1.01 -26.70 7.85
N MET A 130 -0.25 -26.77 7.47
CA MET A 130 -1.11 -27.91 7.70
C MET A 130 -0.77 -28.99 6.68
N LEU A 131 -0.33 -30.17 7.16
CA LEU A 131 -0.18 -31.36 6.33
C LEU A 131 -1.46 -32.19 6.39
N PHE A 132 -2.11 -32.39 5.24
CA PHE A 132 -3.26 -33.28 5.10
C PHE A 132 -2.88 -34.49 4.24
N ILE A 133 -3.42 -35.66 4.59
CA ILE A 133 -3.50 -36.82 3.70
C ILE A 133 -4.97 -37.04 3.30
N LEU A 134 -5.24 -37.32 2.03
CA LEU A 134 -6.60 -37.54 1.53
C LEU A 134 -6.71 -38.97 0.98
N ASN A 135 -7.80 -39.66 1.33
CA ASN A 135 -8.07 -40.98 0.76
C ASN A 135 -8.54 -40.90 -0.71
N HIS A 136 -8.76 -42.05 -1.36
CA HIS A 136 -9.26 -42.11 -2.75
C HIS A 136 -10.63 -41.43 -2.97
N GLN A 137 -11.45 -41.27 -1.93
CA GLN A 137 -12.73 -40.55 -1.97
C GLN A 137 -12.57 -39.04 -1.71
N LYS A 138 -11.33 -38.55 -1.59
CA LYS A 138 -10.97 -37.16 -1.26
C LYS A 138 -11.50 -36.70 0.10
N VAL A 139 -11.58 -37.62 1.06
CA VAL A 139 -11.83 -37.30 2.47
C VAL A 139 -10.48 -36.99 3.15
N PRO A 140 -10.29 -35.77 3.71
CA PRO A 140 -9.03 -35.40 4.35
C PRO A 140 -8.92 -35.93 5.78
N SER A 141 -7.69 -36.20 6.23
CA SER A 141 -7.36 -36.36 7.64
C SER A 141 -7.62 -35.07 8.43
N GLU A 142 -7.54 -35.11 9.75
CA GLU A 142 -7.14 -33.90 10.48
C GLU A 142 -5.68 -33.59 10.14
N ALA A 143 -5.35 -32.30 9.99
CA ALA A 143 -4.00 -31.90 9.68
C ALA A 143 -3.09 -31.99 10.90
N MET A 144 -1.83 -32.32 10.65
CA MET A 144 -0.75 -32.04 11.59
C MET A 144 0.05 -30.83 11.11
N ILE A 145 0.47 -29.98 12.05
CA ILE A 145 1.27 -28.80 11.73
C ILE A 145 2.74 -29.21 11.59
N VAL A 146 3.34 -28.85 10.46
CA VAL A 146 4.76 -29.02 10.17
C VAL A 146 5.41 -27.68 9.85
N GLN A 147 6.64 -27.49 10.27
CA GLN A 147 7.43 -26.34 9.85
C GLN A 147 8.31 -26.70 8.65
N ILE A 148 8.18 -25.96 7.56
CA ILE A 148 9.13 -25.99 6.45
C ILE A 148 10.26 -25.02 6.77
N ALA A 149 11.45 -25.57 6.96
CA ALA A 149 12.67 -24.80 7.19
C ALA A 149 13.30 -24.41 5.85
N ALA A 150 13.93 -23.23 5.80
CA ALA A 150 14.82 -22.92 4.69
C ALA A 150 15.97 -23.93 4.67
N THR A 151 16.35 -24.42 3.49
CA THR A 151 17.69 -25.02 3.33
C THR A 151 18.70 -24.01 3.85
N ALA A 152 19.39 -24.34 4.94
CA ALA A 152 20.61 -23.63 5.29
C ALA A 152 21.53 -23.77 4.08
N ALA A 153 21.80 -22.66 3.38
CA ALA A 153 22.88 -22.67 2.43
C ALA A 153 24.12 -23.11 3.20
N VAL A 154 24.62 -24.30 2.92
CA VAL A 154 25.93 -24.73 3.41
C VAL A 154 26.93 -23.86 2.66
N ILE A 155 27.16 -22.64 3.15
CA ILE A 155 28.31 -21.87 2.76
C ILE A 155 29.48 -22.63 3.37
N ASN A 156 30.23 -23.32 2.51
CA ASN A 156 31.46 -23.98 2.92
C ASN A 156 32.47 -22.86 3.26
N VAL A 157 32.48 -22.39 4.52
CA VAL A 157 33.35 -21.29 5.00
C VAL A 157 34.81 -21.74 5.19
N ALA A 158 35.31 -22.64 4.35
CA ALA A 158 36.66 -23.19 4.48
C ALA A 158 37.71 -22.50 3.59
N ALA A 159 37.34 -21.52 2.74
CA ALA A 159 38.32 -20.91 1.82
C ALA A 159 38.19 -19.39 1.58
N ALA A 160 37.43 -18.65 2.38
CA ALA A 160 37.38 -17.20 2.26
C ALA A 160 37.12 -16.51 3.60
N VAL A 161 38.11 -16.55 4.51
CA VAL A 161 38.15 -15.60 5.63
C VAL A 161 38.74 -14.29 5.10
N SER A 162 37.97 -13.59 4.27
CA SER A 162 37.91 -12.14 4.44
C SER A 162 36.76 -11.89 5.40
N PRO A 163 36.92 -11.05 6.43
CA PRO A 163 35.79 -10.70 7.28
C PRO A 163 34.72 -10.10 6.38
N LEU A 164 33.64 -10.86 6.17
CA LEU A 164 32.42 -10.31 5.60
C LEU A 164 31.99 -9.24 6.59
N ARG A 165 32.28 -7.97 6.29
CA ARG A 165 31.52 -6.89 6.88
C ARG A 165 30.09 -7.17 6.44
N ILE A 166 29.30 -7.73 7.35
CA ILE A 166 27.87 -7.46 7.34
C ILE A 166 27.82 -5.95 7.53
N LEU A 167 27.82 -5.21 6.42
CA LEU A 167 27.20 -3.90 6.43
C LEU A 167 25.80 -4.24 6.90
N ALA A 168 25.49 -3.89 8.15
CA ALA A 168 24.09 -3.78 8.55
C ALA A 168 23.45 -3.03 7.39
N ALA A 169 22.52 -3.67 6.67
CA ALA A 169 21.72 -2.94 5.72
C ALA A 169 21.23 -1.74 6.51
N ASP A 170 21.52 -0.55 6.03
CA ASP A 170 21.05 0.68 6.63
C ASP A 170 19.53 0.67 6.44
N VAL A 171 18.82 -0.03 7.34
CA VAL A 171 17.37 -0.23 7.29
C VAL A 171 16.75 1.09 7.72
N ARG A 172 16.73 2.03 6.78
CA ARG A 172 16.00 3.28 6.94
C ARG A 172 14.51 3.01 6.89
N THR A 173 13.79 3.55 7.86
CA THR A 173 12.33 3.64 7.84
C THR A 173 11.87 4.40 6.59
N PRO A 174 10.61 4.22 6.13
CA PRO A 174 10.07 4.99 5.02
C PRO A 174 10.23 6.52 5.18
N ALA A 175 10.05 7.04 6.39
CA ALA A 175 10.24 8.46 6.68
C ALA A 175 11.70 8.91 6.54
N GLU A 176 12.67 8.09 6.97
CA GLU A 176 14.10 8.37 6.78
C GLU A 176 14.52 8.28 5.31
N GLN A 177 13.87 7.41 4.53
CA GLN A 177 14.07 7.33 3.08
C GLN A 177 13.53 8.58 2.38
N ASP A 178 12.33 9.04 2.74
CA ASP A 178 11.76 10.29 2.22
C ASP A 178 12.61 11.52 2.60
N ALA A 179 13.09 11.59 3.84
CA ALA A 179 13.98 12.68 4.27
C ALA A 179 15.33 12.66 3.55
N ALA A 180 15.83 11.47 3.18
CA ALA A 180 17.03 11.34 2.36
C ALA A 180 16.77 11.73 0.91
N LEU A 181 15.59 11.40 0.37
CA LEU A 181 15.14 11.81 -0.95
C LEU A 181 15.07 13.33 -1.05
N ASP A 182 14.43 14.00 -0.08
CA ASP A 182 14.30 15.46 -0.04
C ASP A 182 15.64 16.20 -0.14
N LYS A 183 16.71 15.63 0.41
CA LYS A 183 18.07 16.21 0.35
C LYS A 183 18.75 16.04 -1.00
N GLN A 184 18.31 15.09 -1.81
CA GLN A 184 18.87 14.79 -3.13
C GLN A 184 18.14 15.56 -4.25
N GLU A 185 16.90 15.95 -3.99
CA GLU A 185 16.04 16.59 -4.97
C GLU A 185 16.36 18.09 -5.10
N LYS A 186 16.48 18.55 -6.35
CA LYS A 186 16.78 19.96 -6.65
C LYS A 186 15.55 20.86 -6.57
N GLN A 187 14.38 20.27 -6.76
CA GLN A 187 13.10 20.97 -6.71
C GLN A 187 12.26 20.44 -5.55
N PRO A 188 11.44 21.29 -4.94
CA PRO A 188 10.46 20.83 -3.95
C PRO A 188 9.54 19.77 -4.54
N ALA A 189 9.10 18.82 -3.71
CA ALA A 189 8.05 17.90 -4.11
C ALA A 189 6.76 18.65 -4.49
N ILE A 190 6.06 18.12 -5.47
CA ILE A 190 4.69 18.52 -5.78
C ILE A 190 3.77 17.82 -4.79
N GLU A 191 2.90 18.58 -4.14
CA GLU A 191 1.90 18.03 -3.24
C GLU A 191 0.62 17.74 -4.02
N VAL A 192 0.04 16.56 -3.82
CA VAL A 192 -1.18 16.11 -4.51
C VAL A 192 -2.22 15.71 -3.49
N GLY A 193 -3.41 16.31 -3.59
CA GLY A 193 -4.57 15.95 -2.79
C GLY A 193 -5.15 14.66 -3.31
N VAL A 194 -5.27 13.64 -2.46
CA VAL A 194 -5.87 12.35 -2.82
C VAL A 194 -6.92 11.98 -1.79
N THR A 195 -8.12 11.64 -2.25
CA THR A 195 -9.20 11.17 -1.38
C THR A 195 -9.49 9.71 -1.71
N PRO A 196 -9.26 8.76 -0.78
CA PRO A 196 -9.68 7.38 -0.96
C PRO A 196 -11.20 7.25 -0.78
N THR A 197 -11.80 6.22 -1.39
CA THR A 197 -13.20 5.84 -1.07
C THR A 197 -13.33 5.07 0.23
N CYS A 198 -12.21 4.52 0.73
CA CYS A 198 -12.22 3.80 1.99
C CYS A 198 -12.40 4.79 3.17
N PRO A 199 -13.09 4.39 4.24
CA PRO A 199 -13.36 5.29 5.38
C PRO A 199 -12.15 5.49 6.31
N TYR A 200 -11.02 4.84 6.04
CA TYR A 200 -9.83 4.82 6.91
C TYR A 200 -8.78 5.88 6.56
N GLY A 201 -9.09 6.76 5.61
CA GLY A 201 -8.17 7.82 5.18
C GLY A 201 -6.99 7.33 4.34
N ILE A 202 -6.17 8.28 3.90
CA ILE A 202 -5.12 8.03 2.91
C ILE A 202 -4.02 7.08 3.42
N SER A 203 -3.71 7.08 4.72
CA SER A 203 -2.66 6.21 5.30
C SER A 203 -3.00 4.73 5.19
N ALA A 204 -4.22 4.35 5.59
CA ALA A 204 -4.64 2.95 5.56
C ALA A 204 -4.86 2.43 4.14
N CYS A 205 -5.22 3.31 3.21
CA CYS A 205 -5.45 2.97 1.80
C CYS A 205 -4.31 3.39 0.88
N TRP A 206 -3.13 3.64 1.47
CA TRP A 206 -2.03 4.27 0.78
C TRP A 206 -1.50 3.45 -0.40
N GLY A 207 -1.48 2.11 -0.30
CA GLY A 207 -0.90 1.26 -1.34
C GLY A 207 -1.50 1.49 -2.73
N GLY A 208 -2.83 1.67 -2.82
CA GLY A 208 -3.51 1.93 -4.09
C GLY A 208 -3.25 3.35 -4.63
N ALA A 209 -3.28 4.36 -3.76
CA ALA A 209 -2.92 5.73 -4.11
C ALA A 209 -1.46 5.84 -4.57
N TYR A 210 -0.54 5.24 -3.83
CA TYR A 210 0.89 5.19 -4.14
C TYR A 210 1.14 4.55 -5.52
N GLU A 211 0.49 3.42 -5.80
CA GLU A 211 0.59 2.77 -7.11
C GLU A 211 0.07 3.66 -8.24
N ALA A 212 -1.09 4.28 -8.05
CA ALA A 212 -1.69 5.17 -9.05
C ALA A 212 -0.79 6.38 -9.34
N LEU A 213 -0.29 7.05 -8.30
CA LEU A 213 0.64 8.19 -8.43
C LEU A 213 1.95 7.80 -9.11
N SER A 214 2.52 6.63 -8.76
CA SER A 214 3.80 6.16 -9.30
C SER A 214 3.76 5.82 -10.78
N ARG A 215 2.56 5.76 -11.37
CA ARG A 215 2.33 5.42 -12.78
C ARG A 215 1.86 6.63 -13.60
N LEU A 216 1.74 7.81 -13.00
CA LEU A 216 1.38 9.03 -13.72
C LEU A 216 2.54 9.46 -14.61
N HIS A 217 2.20 9.95 -15.81
CA HIS A 217 3.17 10.42 -16.77
C HIS A 217 4.05 11.54 -16.18
N GLY A 218 5.37 11.37 -16.30
CA GLY A 218 6.36 12.32 -15.81
C GLY A 218 6.62 12.27 -14.30
N VAL A 219 5.95 11.39 -13.54
CA VAL A 219 6.30 11.13 -12.14
C VAL A 219 7.46 10.15 -12.06
N ARG A 220 8.57 10.58 -11.45
CA ARG A 220 9.76 9.75 -11.22
C ARG A 220 9.71 9.01 -9.89
N ARG A 221 9.23 9.70 -8.84
CA ARG A 221 9.16 9.17 -7.47
C ARG A 221 7.91 9.69 -6.77
N VAL A 222 7.37 8.84 -5.91
CA VAL A 222 6.36 9.20 -4.92
C VAL A 222 6.99 8.98 -3.56
N LYS A 223 6.79 9.91 -2.62
CA LYS A 223 7.21 9.69 -1.22
C LYS A 223 6.51 8.47 -0.66
N LEU A 224 7.19 7.74 0.22
CA LEU A 224 6.66 6.50 0.80
C LEU A 224 5.60 6.78 1.87
N VAL A 225 5.64 7.95 2.51
CA VAL A 225 4.72 8.33 3.58
C VAL A 225 3.79 9.46 3.11
N PRO A 226 2.45 9.26 3.09
CA PRO A 226 1.50 10.32 2.81
C PRO A 226 1.29 11.22 4.04
N ASN A 227 0.71 12.39 3.83
CA ASN A 227 0.22 13.24 4.92
C ASN A 227 -1.24 12.85 5.24
N GLU A 228 -1.40 12.08 6.31
CA GLU A 228 -2.70 11.64 6.81
C GLU A 228 -3.64 12.78 7.15
N ARG A 229 -3.10 13.82 7.81
CA ARG A 229 -3.88 14.91 8.37
C ARG A 229 -4.58 15.74 7.30
N ASP A 230 -3.95 15.87 6.14
CA ASP A 230 -4.42 16.73 5.05
C ASP A 230 -4.92 15.92 3.84
N SER A 231 -4.82 14.58 3.91
CA SER A 231 -5.10 13.66 2.81
C SER A 231 -4.34 14.05 1.54
N THR A 232 -3.02 14.22 1.69
CA THR A 232 -2.11 14.60 0.59
C THR A 232 -0.93 13.63 0.47
N ALA A 233 -0.33 13.64 -0.70
CA ALA A 233 0.87 12.89 -1.03
C ALA A 233 1.87 13.79 -1.75
N TYR A 234 3.09 13.30 -1.93
CA TYR A 234 4.18 14.09 -2.49
C TYR A 234 4.85 13.33 -3.64
N VAL A 235 5.02 14.00 -4.76
CA VAL A 235 5.60 13.43 -5.98
C VAL A 235 6.73 14.29 -6.52
N TYR A 236 7.69 13.64 -7.16
CA TYR A 236 8.80 14.27 -7.86
C TYR A 236 8.73 13.95 -9.34
N LEU A 237 8.94 14.96 -10.18
CA LEU A 237 8.93 14.79 -11.62
C LEU A 237 10.25 14.21 -12.15
N GLU A 238 10.20 13.63 -13.34
CA GLU A 238 11.37 13.20 -14.11
C GLU A 238 12.19 14.38 -14.62
N GLN A 239 11.52 15.47 -15.00
CA GLN A 239 12.12 16.67 -15.56
C GLN A 239 11.65 17.90 -14.78
N GLU A 240 12.46 18.95 -14.79
CA GLU A 240 12.09 20.25 -14.26
C GLU A 240 10.90 20.81 -15.04
N GLY A 241 9.89 21.32 -14.34
CA GLY A 241 8.71 21.92 -14.97
C GLY A 241 7.44 21.74 -14.18
N LEU A 242 6.31 21.89 -14.86
CA LEU A 242 4.97 21.76 -14.29
C LEU A 242 4.33 20.43 -14.72
N PRO A 243 3.51 19.81 -13.86
CA PRO A 243 2.78 18.60 -14.23
C PRO A 243 1.70 18.90 -15.29
N ASP A 244 1.39 17.90 -16.11
CA ASP A 244 0.23 17.95 -17.00
C ASP A 244 -1.03 17.56 -16.21
N LEU A 245 -1.70 18.57 -15.66
CA LEU A 245 -2.86 18.40 -14.78
C LEU A 245 -4.00 17.60 -15.42
N GLU A 246 -4.32 17.88 -16.68
CA GLU A 246 -5.41 17.20 -17.40
C GLU A 246 -5.05 15.74 -17.71
N LEU A 247 -3.79 15.47 -18.03
CA LEU A 247 -3.32 14.10 -18.23
C LEU A 247 -3.34 13.32 -16.90
N TRP A 248 -2.83 13.93 -15.83
CA TRP A 248 -2.79 13.30 -14.50
C TRP A 248 -4.18 12.95 -13.99
N LEU A 249 -5.16 13.85 -14.08
CA LEU A 249 -6.54 13.57 -13.68
C LEU A 249 -7.12 12.36 -14.43
N ARG A 250 -6.88 12.28 -15.75
CA ARG A 250 -7.36 11.17 -16.59
C ARG A 250 -6.65 9.85 -16.28
N GLU A 251 -5.32 9.86 -16.18
CA GLU A 251 -4.52 8.67 -15.88
C GLU A 251 -4.82 8.14 -14.48
N PHE A 252 -4.87 9.03 -13.49
CA PHE A 252 -5.17 8.65 -12.12
C PHE A 252 -6.56 8.01 -12.02
N ALA A 253 -7.59 8.63 -12.60
CA ALA A 253 -8.94 8.05 -12.60
C ALA A 253 -8.99 6.66 -13.24
N LYS A 254 -8.24 6.46 -14.34
CA LYS A 254 -8.15 5.17 -15.02
C LYS A 254 -7.44 4.11 -14.16
N ILE A 255 -6.34 4.46 -13.50
CA ILE A 255 -5.54 3.51 -12.71
C ILE A 255 -6.22 3.20 -11.37
N ALA A 256 -6.70 4.23 -10.69
CA ALA A 256 -7.39 4.08 -9.41
C ALA A 256 -8.77 3.44 -9.56
N ASN A 257 -9.39 3.49 -10.74
CA ASN A 257 -10.65 2.84 -11.07
C ASN A 257 -11.75 3.07 -10.01
N GLY A 258 -11.90 4.33 -9.58
CA GLY A 258 -12.89 4.75 -8.59
C GLY A 258 -12.56 4.43 -7.13
N SER A 259 -11.42 3.81 -6.82
CA SER A 259 -10.98 3.58 -5.43
C SER A 259 -10.38 4.82 -4.76
N HIS A 260 -9.89 5.76 -5.56
CA HIS A 260 -9.28 7.00 -5.13
C HIS A 260 -9.61 8.11 -6.12
N TYR A 261 -9.63 9.35 -5.64
CA TYR A 261 -9.80 10.55 -6.45
C TYR A 261 -8.61 11.48 -6.26
N LEU A 262 -8.00 11.90 -7.37
CA LEU A 262 -7.04 12.98 -7.40
C LEU A 262 -7.81 14.30 -7.36
N ARG A 263 -7.48 15.17 -6.40
CA ARG A 263 -8.11 16.47 -6.18
C ARG A 263 -7.22 17.58 -6.77
N VAL A 264 -6.54 18.32 -5.90
CA VAL A 264 -5.74 19.49 -6.21
C VAL A 264 -4.27 19.11 -6.32
N VAL A 265 -3.54 19.76 -7.21
CA VAL A 265 -2.08 19.68 -7.31
C VAL A 265 -1.49 21.01 -6.89
N GLU A 266 -0.70 21.02 -5.81
CA GLU A 266 -0.01 22.20 -5.28
C GLU A 266 1.48 22.13 -5.61
N VAL A 267 2.02 23.23 -6.14
CA VAL A 267 3.43 23.34 -6.52
C VAL A 267 4.11 24.42 -5.70
N THR A 268 5.40 24.25 -5.40
CA THR A 268 6.25 25.29 -4.81
C THR A 268 7.29 25.74 -5.82
N VAL A 269 7.33 27.04 -6.07
CA VAL A 269 7.94 27.57 -7.26
C VAL A 269 8.70 28.86 -6.95
N THR A 270 9.96 28.94 -7.37
CA THR A 270 10.79 30.13 -7.22
C THR A 270 10.96 30.85 -8.55
N GLY A 271 10.89 32.18 -8.54
CA GLY A 271 11.07 32.98 -9.75
C GLY A 271 11.06 34.49 -9.50
N VAL A 272 11.11 35.24 -10.60
CA VAL A 272 10.96 36.69 -10.60
C VAL A 272 9.46 37.02 -10.66
N LEU A 273 8.98 37.75 -9.66
CA LEU A 273 7.65 38.29 -9.55
C LEU A 273 7.63 39.68 -10.18
N GLU A 274 6.71 39.92 -11.12
CA GLU A 274 6.55 41.19 -11.82
C GLU A 274 5.09 41.63 -11.82
N ILE A 275 4.85 42.93 -11.73
CA ILE A 275 3.50 43.51 -11.91
C ILE A 275 3.29 43.80 -13.40
N ARG A 276 2.25 43.22 -14.02
CA ARG A 276 1.88 43.52 -15.41
C ARG A 276 1.11 44.84 -15.49
N GLN A 277 0.90 45.33 -16.72
CA GLN A 277 0.15 46.58 -16.99
C GLN A 277 -1.28 46.60 -16.42
N LEU A 278 -1.88 45.43 -16.19
CA LEU A 278 -3.21 45.29 -15.59
C LEU A 278 -3.21 45.19 -14.05
N GLY A 279 -2.04 45.31 -13.40
CA GLY A 279 -1.91 45.28 -11.93
C GLY A 279 -1.79 43.89 -11.31
N ASN A 280 -1.92 42.83 -12.11
CA ASN A 280 -1.81 41.45 -11.65
C ASN A 280 -0.35 40.99 -11.61
N LEU A 281 -0.06 40.07 -10.69
CA LEU A 281 1.27 39.47 -10.56
C LEU A 281 1.46 38.36 -11.60
N VAL A 282 2.64 38.33 -12.20
CA VAL A 282 3.14 37.21 -12.98
C VAL A 282 4.46 36.75 -12.37
N MET A 283 4.65 35.43 -12.30
CA MET A 283 5.93 34.84 -11.94
C MET A 283 6.58 34.24 -13.19
N ARG A 284 7.84 34.60 -13.41
CA ARG A 284 8.71 33.98 -14.41
C ARG A 284 9.77 33.15 -13.72
N GLY A 285 9.82 31.87 -14.07
CA GLY A 285 10.85 30.97 -13.57
C GLY A 285 12.24 31.28 -14.12
N ALA A 286 13.27 30.82 -13.41
CA ALA A 286 14.64 30.76 -13.94
C ALA A 286 14.82 29.57 -14.91
N ASP A 287 13.85 28.67 -14.95
CA ASP A 287 13.73 27.48 -15.78
C ASP A 287 12.85 27.73 -17.02
N ASN A 288 12.89 26.80 -17.99
CA ASN A 288 12.19 26.92 -19.28
C ASN A 288 10.65 26.74 -19.22
N ARG A 289 10.04 26.91 -18.05
CA ARG A 289 8.60 26.73 -17.88
C ARG A 289 7.80 27.96 -18.33
N PRO A 290 6.51 27.80 -18.67
CA PRO A 290 5.63 28.92 -18.97
C PRO A 290 5.53 29.91 -17.79
N PRO A 291 5.25 31.19 -18.05
CA PRO A 291 4.91 32.15 -17.00
C PRO A 291 3.70 31.69 -16.21
N LEU A 292 3.73 31.89 -14.89
CA LEU A 292 2.61 31.63 -13.99
C LEU A 292 1.91 32.93 -13.67
N PHE A 293 0.61 33.01 -13.92
CA PHE A 293 -0.22 34.09 -13.39
C PHE A 293 -0.52 33.81 -11.93
N LEU A 294 -0.44 34.82 -11.07
CA LEU A 294 -0.73 34.65 -9.65
C LEU A 294 -2.08 35.26 -9.33
N GLU A 295 -2.88 34.54 -8.55
CA GLU A 295 -4.21 34.97 -8.12
C GLU A 295 -4.42 34.69 -6.63
N ALA A 296 -5.46 35.28 -6.05
CA ALA A 296 -5.91 34.93 -4.72
C ALA A 296 -6.44 33.50 -4.72
N MET A 297 -6.15 32.75 -3.66
CA MET A 297 -6.58 31.35 -3.57
C MET A 297 -8.08 31.26 -3.29
N GLU A 298 -8.76 30.40 -4.05
CA GLU A 298 -10.17 30.10 -3.85
C GLU A 298 -10.33 29.03 -2.75
N PRO A 299 -11.27 29.18 -1.81
CA PRO A 299 -11.45 28.20 -0.73
C PRO A 299 -11.72 26.76 -1.20
N ALA A 300 -12.31 26.60 -2.39
CA ALA A 300 -12.60 25.30 -2.99
C ALA A 300 -11.33 24.57 -3.47
N ASP A 301 -10.27 25.32 -3.78
CA ASP A 301 -9.02 24.81 -4.34
C ASP A 301 -7.97 24.53 -3.26
N LYS A 302 -8.29 24.73 -1.98
CA LYS A 302 -7.39 24.37 -0.89
C LYS A 302 -7.12 22.85 -0.90
N ILE A 303 -5.84 22.50 -1.00
CA ILE A 303 -5.41 21.10 -1.11
C ILE A 303 -5.68 20.28 0.17
N GLN A 304 -5.62 20.91 1.35
CA GLN A 304 -5.83 20.22 2.62
C GLN A 304 -7.30 19.81 2.78
N TRP A 305 -7.50 18.52 3.04
CA TRP A 305 -8.82 17.91 3.20
C TRP A 305 -9.09 17.52 4.64
N ASP A 306 -10.31 17.73 5.08
CA ASP A 306 -10.83 17.21 6.32
C ASP A 306 -11.63 15.94 6.04
N ALA A 307 -11.05 14.79 6.43
CA ALA A 307 -11.68 13.49 6.26
C ALA A 307 -12.95 13.32 7.13
N VAL A 308 -13.08 14.05 8.23
CA VAL A 308 -14.23 13.96 9.14
C VAL A 308 -15.45 14.65 8.53
N THR A 309 -15.25 15.84 7.95
CA THR A 309 -16.33 16.61 7.31
C THR A 309 -16.48 16.32 5.82
N ALA A 310 -15.57 15.53 5.24
CA ALA A 310 -15.48 15.26 3.82
C ALA A 310 -15.52 16.55 2.98
N SER A 311 -14.70 17.53 3.38
CA SER A 311 -14.62 18.84 2.72
C SER A 311 -13.21 19.42 2.72
N THR A 312 -12.96 20.43 1.87
CA THR A 312 -11.72 21.20 1.94
C THR A 312 -11.68 21.98 3.26
N LYS A 313 -10.49 22.07 3.88
CA LYS A 313 -10.34 22.85 5.11
C LYS A 313 -10.59 24.33 4.83
N ALA A 314 -11.01 25.06 5.86
CA ALA A 314 -11.12 26.52 5.77
C ALA A 314 -9.75 27.18 5.53
N LEU A 315 -9.72 28.30 4.81
CA LEU A 315 -8.51 29.10 4.64
C LEU A 315 -8.07 29.70 5.97
N GLU A 316 -6.78 29.59 6.27
CA GLU A 316 -6.17 30.27 7.41
C GLU A 316 -6.10 31.78 7.13
N PRO A 317 -6.10 32.65 8.15
CA PRO A 317 -6.06 34.10 7.95
C PRO A 317 -4.89 34.57 7.08
N ALA A 318 -3.72 33.93 7.20
CA ALA A 318 -2.55 34.22 6.38
C ALA A 318 -2.72 33.79 4.91
N GLU A 319 -3.50 32.74 4.65
CA GLU A 319 -3.79 32.26 3.29
C GLU A 319 -4.80 33.19 2.60
N GLN A 320 -5.77 33.74 3.35
CA GLN A 320 -6.78 34.66 2.82
C GLN A 320 -6.16 35.97 2.29
N THR A 321 -5.09 36.46 2.92
CA THR A 321 -4.40 37.70 2.52
C THR A 321 -3.11 37.47 1.74
N ALA A 322 -2.72 36.22 1.48
CA ALA A 322 -1.41 35.89 0.93
C ALA A 322 -1.14 36.60 -0.41
N TYR A 323 -2.10 36.60 -1.33
CA TYR A 323 -1.94 37.29 -2.62
C TYR A 323 -1.83 38.81 -2.48
N SER A 324 -2.71 39.44 -1.68
CA SER A 324 -2.68 40.89 -1.48
C SER A 324 -1.38 41.34 -0.80
N ASP A 325 -0.91 40.57 0.19
CA ASP A 325 0.32 40.84 0.92
C ASP A 325 1.55 40.68 0.00
N LEU A 326 1.54 39.67 -0.88
CA LEU A 326 2.58 39.50 -1.90
C LEU A 326 2.60 40.67 -2.88
N LEU A 327 1.43 41.07 -3.40
CA LEU A 327 1.31 42.19 -4.33
C LEU A 327 1.82 43.49 -3.70
N GLU A 328 1.49 43.78 -2.45
CA GLU A 328 2.03 44.94 -1.75
C GLU A 328 3.54 44.91 -1.62
N ARG A 329 4.13 43.74 -1.30
CA ARG A 329 5.59 43.61 -1.18
C ARG A 329 6.29 43.85 -2.51
N VAL A 330 5.77 43.31 -3.62
CA VAL A 330 6.32 43.55 -4.96
C VAL A 330 6.19 45.02 -5.34
N LYS A 331 5.06 45.69 -5.03
CA LYS A 331 4.89 47.14 -5.25
C LYS A 331 5.94 47.95 -4.48
N ARG A 332 6.16 47.64 -3.20
CA ARG A 332 7.16 48.32 -2.36
C ARG A 332 8.58 48.11 -2.86
N ALA A 333 8.87 46.98 -3.51
CA ALA A 333 10.16 46.66 -4.11
C ALA A 333 10.39 47.32 -5.49
N GLY A 334 9.49 48.19 -5.97
CA GLY A 334 9.63 48.84 -7.28
C GLY A 334 9.07 48.03 -8.44
N GLY A 335 8.21 47.05 -8.17
CA GLY A 335 7.45 46.31 -9.19
C GLY A 335 8.08 45.01 -9.67
N SER A 336 9.27 44.64 -9.17
CA SER A 336 9.94 43.38 -9.46
C SER A 336 10.69 42.84 -8.24
N LEU A 337 10.65 41.52 -8.02
CA LEU A 337 11.16 40.87 -6.81
C LEU A 337 11.43 39.38 -7.04
N ILE A 338 12.46 38.81 -6.40
CA ILE A 338 12.64 37.35 -6.39
C ILE A 338 11.88 36.76 -5.20
N GLY A 339 11.07 35.73 -5.43
CA GLY A 339 10.31 35.06 -4.39
C GLY A 339 9.98 33.63 -4.72
N THR A 340 9.60 32.89 -3.69
CA THR A 340 9.04 31.55 -3.77
C THR A 340 7.56 31.61 -3.43
N VAL A 341 6.72 31.03 -4.27
CA VAL A 341 5.28 30.95 -4.08
C VAL A 341 4.87 29.48 -4.06
N THR A 342 4.00 29.12 -3.13
CA THR A 342 3.37 27.81 -3.05
C THR A 342 1.87 27.96 -3.11
N GLY A 343 1.22 27.11 -3.91
CA GLY A 343 -0.23 26.91 -3.84
C GLY A 343 -0.79 26.08 -5.00
N PRO A 344 -2.12 25.97 -5.08
CA PRO A 344 -2.81 25.21 -6.11
C PRO A 344 -2.45 25.67 -7.52
N LEU A 345 -2.11 24.71 -8.39
CA LEU A 345 -1.87 24.96 -9.80
C LEU A 345 -3.15 24.69 -10.59
N GLN A 346 -3.59 25.68 -11.34
CA GLN A 346 -4.68 25.57 -12.30
C GLN A 346 -4.16 25.74 -13.72
N LYS A 347 -4.93 25.24 -14.69
CA LYS A 347 -4.71 25.47 -16.10
C LYS A 347 -5.98 26.03 -16.74
N SER A 348 -5.89 27.23 -17.28
CA SER A 348 -6.98 27.90 -18.00
C SER A 348 -6.58 28.09 -19.45
N GLY A 349 -7.06 27.21 -20.33
CA GLY A 349 -6.60 27.14 -21.71
C GLY A 349 -5.11 26.80 -21.79
N ASN A 350 -4.30 27.75 -22.31
CA ASN A 350 -2.85 27.60 -22.43
C ASN A 350 -2.07 28.30 -21.29
N GLU A 351 -2.76 28.93 -20.35
CA GLU A 351 -2.16 29.68 -19.26
C GLU A 351 -2.20 28.88 -17.96
N TYR A 352 -1.11 28.97 -17.19
CA TYR A 352 -1.03 28.40 -15.85
C TYR A 352 -1.28 29.50 -14.82
N VAL A 353 -2.19 29.21 -13.90
CA VAL A 353 -2.49 30.07 -12.76
C VAL A 353 -2.01 29.36 -11.50
N LEU A 354 -1.26 30.08 -10.67
CA LEU A 354 -0.81 29.61 -9.36
C LEU A 354 -1.52 30.46 -8.30
N GLU A 355 -2.48 29.84 -7.64
CA GLU A 355 -3.22 30.45 -6.54
C GLU A 355 -2.29 30.60 -5.33
N VAL A 356 -2.12 31.82 -4.82
CA VAL A 356 -1.11 32.09 -3.79
C VAL A 356 -1.65 31.65 -2.43
N ARG A 357 -1.23 30.47 -1.95
CA ARG A 357 -1.53 30.01 -0.59
C ARG A 357 -0.52 30.55 0.43
N ARG A 358 0.77 30.49 0.08
CA ARG A 358 1.87 31.01 0.89
C ARG A 358 3.03 31.45 0.01
N PHE A 359 3.87 32.34 0.54
CA PHE A 359 5.03 32.82 -0.19
C PHE A 359 6.18 33.15 0.77
N SER A 360 7.39 33.19 0.21
CA SER A 360 8.58 33.77 0.85
C SER A 360 9.31 34.65 -0.14
N ILE A 361 9.89 35.75 0.36
CA ILE A 361 10.63 36.72 -0.44
C ILE A 361 12.10 36.64 -0.05
N SER A 362 12.98 36.74 -1.05
CA SER A 362 14.45 36.74 -0.87
C SER A 362 14.98 38.09 -0.42
#